data_AF-A0A5E7FK57-F1
#
_entry.id   AF-A0A5E7FK57-F1
#
_cell.length_a   1.000
_cell.length_b   1.000
_cell.length_c   1.000
_cell.angle_alpha   90.00
_cell.angle_beta   90.00
_cell.angle_gamma   90.00
#
_symmetry.space_group_name_H-M   'P 1'
#
loop_
_entity.id
_entity.type
_entity.pdbx_description
1 polymer ?
#
loop_
_entity_poly.entity_id
_entity_poly.type
_entity_poly.pdbx_seq_one_letter_code
_entity_poly.pdbx_strand_id
1 'polypeptide(L)'
;MAPAAGKRLWEMAENTRGILAVEWLAAVQGLDLRNGLKTSAKLEQARAILRKEVPFYEKDRFFAPDINAASELLASRCLNELVAAKLLPSL
;
A
#
# COMPACT_ATOMS: atom_id res chain seq x y z
N MET A 1 -28.71 -10.03 -13.61
CA MET A 1 -28.09 -8.81 -13.01
C MET A 1 -27.02 -9.11 -11.95
N ALA A 2 -27.19 -10.10 -11.07
CA ALA A 2 -26.21 -10.38 -10.00
C ALA A 2 -24.77 -10.71 -10.46
N PRO A 3 -24.52 -11.54 -11.51
CA PRO A 3 -23.15 -11.88 -11.91
C PRO A 3 -22.34 -10.67 -12.40
N ALA A 4 -22.96 -9.82 -13.24
CA ALA A 4 -22.33 -8.60 -13.73
C ALA A 4 -22.08 -7.58 -12.61
N ALA A 5 -23.03 -7.47 -11.67
CA ALA A 5 -22.90 -6.58 -10.53
C ALA A 5 -21.74 -6.96 -9.60
N GLY A 6 -21.49 -8.26 -9.39
CA GLY A 6 -20.36 -8.76 -8.62
C GLY A 6 -19.02 -8.68 -9.37
N LYS A 7 -18.98 -9.14 -10.63
CA LYS A 7 -17.74 -9.21 -11.43
C LYS A 7 -17.03 -7.84 -11.53
N ARG A 8 -17.79 -6.76 -11.75
CA ARG A 8 -17.21 -5.41 -11.88
C ARG A 8 -16.47 -4.93 -10.63
N LEU A 9 -16.79 -5.47 -9.46
CA LEU A 9 -16.14 -5.05 -8.20
C LEU A 9 -14.67 -5.48 -8.15
N TRP A 10 -14.28 -6.52 -8.88
CA TRP A 10 -12.87 -6.96 -8.93
C TRP A 10 -11.99 -5.90 -9.59
N GLU A 11 -12.38 -5.42 -10.77
CA GLU A 11 -11.69 -4.36 -11.49
C GLU A 11 -11.72 -3.03 -10.70
N MET A 12 -12.85 -2.69 -10.08
CA MET A 12 -12.94 -1.53 -9.20
C MET A 12 -11.97 -1.61 -8.02
N ALA A 13 -11.85 -2.78 -7.38
CA ALA A 13 -10.92 -3.00 -6.27
C ALA A 13 -9.46 -2.97 -6.74
N GLU A 14 -9.14 -3.47 -7.94
CA GLU A 14 -7.81 -3.35 -8.55
C GLU A 14 -7.44 -1.89 -8.80
N ASN A 15 -8.35 -1.10 -9.35
CA ASN A 15 -8.15 0.33 -9.56
C ASN A 15 -7.90 1.07 -8.23
N THR A 16 -8.73 0.81 -7.21
CA THR A 16 -8.54 1.40 -5.88
C THR A 16 -7.22 0.97 -5.25
N ARG A 17 -6.80 -0.29 -5.42
CA ARG A 17 -5.51 -0.77 -4.93
C ARG A 17 -4.34 -0.03 -5.58
N GLY A 18 -4.41 0.23 -6.89
CA GLY A 18 -3.41 1.04 -7.59
C GLY A 18 -3.28 2.45 -7.02
N ILE A 19 -4.42 3.11 -6.73
CA ILE A 19 -4.44 4.44 -6.09
C ILE A 19 -3.76 4.39 -4.71
N LEU A 20 -4.14 3.41 -3.88
CA LEU A 20 -3.57 3.24 -2.53
C LEU A 20 -2.08 2.88 -2.57
N ALA A 21 -1.62 2.15 -3.58
CA ALA A 21 -0.19 1.84 -3.76
C ALA A 21 0.62 3.13 -3.98
N VAL A 22 0.13 4.03 -4.83
CA VAL A 22 0.76 5.34 -5.08
C VAL A 22 0.74 6.21 -3.82
N GLU A 23 -0.37 6.25 -3.10
CA GLU A 23 -0.48 6.96 -1.82
C GLU A 23 0.57 6.44 -0.81
N TRP A 24 0.70 5.12 -0.68
CA TRP A 24 1.64 4.51 0.25
C TRP A 24 3.10 4.83 -0.11
N LEU A 25 3.46 4.75 -1.38
CA LEU A 25 4.78 5.17 -1.89
C LEU A 25 5.08 6.63 -1.55
N ALA A 26 4.14 7.53 -1.83
CA ALA A 26 4.30 8.96 -1.57
C ALA A 26 4.41 9.27 -0.07
N ALA A 27 3.58 8.64 0.76
CA ALA A 27 3.59 8.84 2.21
C ALA A 27 4.90 8.37 2.85
N VAL A 28 5.36 7.17 2.48
CA VAL A 28 6.63 6.61 3.00
C VAL A 28 7.82 7.46 2.53
N GLN A 29 7.84 7.88 1.26
CA GLN A 29 8.85 8.82 0.77
C GLN A 29 8.82 10.15 1.55
N GLY A 30 7.64 10.71 1.80
CA GLY A 30 7.47 11.93 2.59
C GLY A 30 7.93 11.80 4.05
N LEU A 31 7.78 10.63 4.65
CA LEU A 31 8.33 10.32 5.98
C LEU A 31 9.86 10.20 5.95
N ASP A 32 10.43 9.59 4.91
CA ASP A 32 11.88 9.48 4.75
C ASP A 32 12.54 10.85 4.61
N LEU A 33 11.88 11.80 3.95
CA LEU A 33 12.35 13.18 3.80
C LEU A 33 12.32 13.98 5.12
N ARG A 34 11.63 13.49 6.16
CA ARG A 34 11.57 14.11 7.49
C ARG A 34 12.64 13.53 8.41
N ASN A 35 13.90 13.80 8.08
CA ASN A 35 15.08 13.27 8.77
C ASN A 35 14.96 13.27 10.30
N GLY A 36 15.16 12.09 10.91
CA GLY A 36 15.18 11.89 12.35
C GLY A 36 13.81 11.73 13.03
N LEU A 37 12.70 11.95 12.31
CA LEU A 37 11.36 11.77 12.85
C LEU A 37 10.85 10.34 12.60
N LYS A 38 10.11 9.83 13.58
CA LYS A 38 9.39 8.55 13.50
C LYS A 38 7.89 8.79 13.62
N THR A 39 7.11 7.97 12.93
CA THR A 39 5.67 7.88 13.09
C THR A 39 5.31 6.83 14.16
N SER A 40 4.01 6.53 14.32
CA SER A 40 3.53 5.53 15.26
C SER A 40 4.04 4.12 14.92
N ALA A 41 4.09 3.22 15.91
CA ALA A 41 4.68 1.89 15.77
C ALA A 41 4.10 1.07 14.61
N LYS A 42 2.77 1.09 14.42
CA LYS A 42 2.10 0.38 13.30
C LYS A 42 2.46 0.99 11.94
N LEU A 43 2.56 2.31 11.84
CA LEU A 43 2.91 2.98 10.59
C LEU A 43 4.39 2.81 10.24
N GLU A 44 5.29 2.70 11.24
CA GLU A 44 6.69 2.32 11.00
C GLU A 44 6.81 0.87 10.49
N GLN A 45 5.95 -0.05 10.95
CA GLN A 45 5.90 -1.40 10.39
C GLN A 45 5.48 -1.38 8.91
N ALA A 46 4.42 -0.62 8.57
CA ALA A 46 4.01 -0.44 7.17
C ALA A 46 5.15 0.18 6.32
N ARG A 47 5.82 1.23 6.81
CA ARG A 47 6.97 1.84 6.14
C ARG A 47 8.09 0.82 5.89
N ALA A 48 8.41 0.02 6.91
CA ALA A 48 9.45 -1.00 6.81
C ALA A 48 9.09 -2.12 5.83
N ILE A 49 7.82 -2.55 5.77
CA ILE A 49 7.34 -3.53 4.79
C ILE A 49 7.56 -3.01 3.38
N LEU A 50 7.14 -1.78 3.08
CA LEU A 50 7.32 -1.21 1.75
C LEU A 50 8.79 -1.09 1.38
N ARG A 51 9.64 -0.64 2.31
CA ARG A 51 11.07 -0.39 2.05
C ARG A 51 11.90 -1.66 1.86
N LYS A 52 11.38 -2.84 2.22
CA LYS A 52 11.99 -4.12 1.86
C LYS A 52 11.91 -4.39 0.35
N GLU A 53 10.83 -3.96 -0.30
CA GLU A 53 10.60 -4.21 -1.73
C GLU A 53 10.90 -3.00 -2.61
N VAL A 54 10.63 -1.78 -2.11
CA VAL A 54 10.76 -0.53 -2.88
C VAL A 54 11.77 0.40 -2.21
N PRO A 55 12.93 0.64 -2.84
CA PRO A 55 13.96 1.52 -2.27
C PRO A 55 13.53 2.98 -2.26
N PHE A 56 14.21 3.79 -1.44
CA PHE A 56 14.02 5.24 -1.39
C PHE A 56 14.14 5.87 -2.80
N TYR A 57 13.28 6.86 -3.09
CA TYR A 57 13.28 7.54 -4.37
C TYR A 57 14.25 8.74 -4.34
N GLU A 58 15.53 8.48 -4.60
CA GLU A 58 16.58 9.51 -4.53
C GLU A 58 16.62 10.39 -5.77
N LYS A 59 16.45 9.78 -6.94
CA LYS A 59 16.49 10.42 -8.26
C LYS A 59 15.47 9.76 -9.16
N ASP A 60 15.15 10.43 -10.25
CA ASP A 60 14.20 9.89 -11.19
C ASP A 60 14.64 8.53 -11.76
N ARG A 61 13.70 7.60 -11.74
CA ARG A 61 13.83 6.26 -12.31
C ARG A 61 12.51 5.86 -12.93
N PHE A 62 12.53 4.78 -13.70
CA PHE A 62 11.30 4.19 -14.19
C PHE A 62 10.42 3.76 -13.01
N PHE A 63 9.24 4.38 -12.88
CA PHE A 63 8.44 4.33 -11.65
C PHE A 63 7.41 3.20 -11.62
N ALA A 64 7.04 2.66 -12.78
CA ALA A 64 6.04 1.59 -12.87
C ALA A 64 6.38 0.33 -12.03
N PRO A 65 7.65 -0.13 -11.94
CA PRO A 65 8.02 -1.26 -11.08
C PRO A 65 7.72 -1.01 -9.61
N ASP A 66 7.93 0.21 -9.12
CA ASP A 66 7.67 0.59 -7.72
C ASP A 66 6.16 0.54 -7.42
N ILE A 67 5.34 1.07 -8.34
CA ILE A 67 3.87 1.02 -8.23
C ILE A 67 3.38 -0.44 -8.24
N ASN A 68 3.93 -1.26 -9.15
CA ASN A 68 3.54 -2.67 -9.25
C ASN A 68 3.90 -3.44 -7.98
N ALA A 69 5.13 -3.28 -7.46
CA ALA A 69 5.57 -3.92 -6.22
C ALA A 69 4.70 -3.50 -5.02
N ALA A 70 4.39 -2.20 -4.89
CA ALA A 70 3.50 -1.72 -3.83
C ALA A 70 2.07 -2.27 -3.98
N SER A 71 1.54 -2.36 -5.20
CA SER A 71 0.22 -2.94 -5.49
C SER A 71 0.17 -4.44 -5.17
N GLU A 72 1.23 -5.20 -5.48
CA GLU A 72 1.38 -6.62 -5.15
C GLU A 72 1.46 -6.84 -3.62
N LEU A 73 2.20 -5.99 -2.91
CA LEU A 73 2.22 -5.98 -1.44
C LEU A 73 0.82 -5.75 -0.85
N LEU A 74 0.04 -4.81 -1.40
CA LEU A 74 -1.35 -4.62 -0.95
C LEU A 74 -2.23 -5.82 -1.29
N ALA A 75 -2.02 -6.46 -2.45
CA ALA A 75 -2.75 -7.66 -2.86
C ALA A 75 -2.47 -8.86 -1.93
N SER A 76 -1.26 -8.96 -1.38
CA SER A 76 -0.89 -9.97 -0.37
C SER A 76 -1.51 -9.73 1.00
N ARG A 77 -2.20 -8.60 1.21
CA ARG A 77 -2.87 -8.23 2.45
C ARG A 77 -1.92 -8.01 3.64
N CYS A 78 -0.64 -7.72 3.37
CA CYS A 78 0.38 -7.58 4.41
C CYS A 78 0.07 -6.51 5.47
N LEU A 79 -0.79 -5.53 5.17
CA LEU A 79 -1.18 -4.47 6.11
C LEU A 79 -2.39 -4.83 6.99
N ASN A 80 -3.09 -5.94 6.73
CA ASN A 80 -4.29 -6.31 7.49
C ASN A 80 -4.01 -6.54 8.97
N GLU A 81 -2.83 -7.08 9.30
CA GLU A 81 -2.40 -7.33 10.69
C GLU A 81 -2.24 -6.03 11.50
N LEU A 82 -2.13 -4.89 10.82
CA LEU A 82 -1.99 -3.58 11.46
C LEU A 82 -3.36 -2.98 11.83
N VAL A 83 -4.46 -3.52 11.32
CA VAL A 83 -5.82 -3.04 11.60
C VAL A 83 -6.31 -3.60 12.94
N ALA A 84 -7.29 -2.94 13.57
CA ALA A 84 -7.89 -3.46 14.80
C ALA A 84 -8.67 -4.76 14.53
N ALA A 85 -8.57 -5.72 15.45
CA ALA A 85 -9.29 -6.99 15.35
C ALA A 85 -10.81 -6.77 15.32
N LYS A 86 -11.53 -7.57 14.52
CA LYS A 86 -13.00 -7.54 14.37
C LYS A 86 -13.58 -6.23 13.83
N LEU A 87 -12.75 -5.38 13.21
CA LEU A 87 -13.24 -4.15 12.59
C LEU A 87 -14.01 -4.41 11.29
N LEU A 88 -13.55 -5.39 10.50
CA LEU A 88 -14.15 -5.73 9.21
C LEU A 88 -14.96 -7.03 9.34
N PRO A 89 -16.09 -7.19 8.61
CA PRO A 89 -17.01 -8.32 8.80
C PRO A 89 -16.40 -9.72 8.66
N SER A 90 -15.26 -9.85 8.00
CA SER A 90 -14.62 -11.13 7.68
C SER A 90 -13.12 -11.17 8.01
N LEU A 91 -12.64 -10.34 8.94
CA LEU A 91 -11.24 -10.25 9.40
C LEU A 91 -11.15 -10.22 10.93
#